data_AF-A0A3M2BB19-F1
#
_entry.id   AF-A0A3M2BB19-F1
#
_cell.length_a   1.000
_cell.length_b   1.000
_cell.length_c   1.000
_cell.angle_alpha   90.00
_cell.angle_beta   90.00
_cell.angle_gamma   90.00
#
_symmetry.space_group_name_H-M   'P 1'
#
loop_
_entity.id
_entity.type
_entity.pdbx_description
1 polymer ?
#
loop_
_entity_poly.entity_id
_entity_poly.type
_entity_poly.pdbx_seq_one_letter_code
_entity_poly.pdbx_strand_id
1 'polypeptide(L)'
;FYLGTQCFQCENPPCVDVCPVGATWKEADGIVVIDYDWCIGCRYCEAACPYWARRFNWSEPVVPAEEVNPVQHYLGNRARRKGVMEKCTYCIQRTRQGRLPACAEACPTGARIFGNLLDPDSEIRWVIEHKKVFRLKEDLGTEPKFWYFMD
;
A
#
# COMPACT_ATOMS: atom_id res chain seq x y z
N PHE A 1 -8.97 20.27 -8.68
CA PHE A 1 -9.01 18.79 -8.68
C PHE A 1 -7.82 18.28 -7.87
N TYR A 2 -8.03 17.38 -6.91
CA TYR A 2 -6.98 16.80 -6.07
C TYR A 2 -6.97 15.29 -6.25
N LEU A 3 -5.79 14.71 -6.49
CA LEU A 3 -5.62 13.28 -6.72
C LEU A 3 -4.74 12.68 -5.62
N GLY A 4 -5.37 12.07 -4.62
CA GLY A 4 -4.64 11.40 -3.54
C GLY A 4 -3.82 10.24 -4.11
N THR A 5 -2.49 10.30 -3.97
CA THR A 5 -1.57 9.27 -4.48
C THR A 5 -0.97 8.49 -3.31
N GLN A 6 -0.93 7.16 -3.44
CA GLN A 6 -0.32 6.25 -2.48
C GLN A 6 0.19 5.00 -3.22
N CYS A 7 0.61 3.97 -2.49
CA CYS A 7 0.88 2.68 -3.12
C CYS A 7 -0.44 2.06 -3.60
N PHE A 8 -0.51 1.72 -4.88
CA PHE A 8 -1.70 1.15 -5.51
C PHE A 8 -1.75 -0.38 -5.53
N GLN A 9 -0.84 -1.06 -4.82
CA GLN A 9 -0.70 -2.54 -4.77
C GLN A 9 -0.87 -3.19 -6.16
N CYS A 10 0.01 -2.81 -7.08
CA CYS A 10 -0.03 -3.23 -8.48
C CYS A 10 -0.08 -4.75 -8.65
N GLU A 11 -0.85 -5.26 -9.61
CA GLU A 11 -0.85 -6.69 -9.98
C GLU A 11 0.50 -7.08 -10.58
N ASN A 12 1.08 -6.20 -11.41
CA ASN A 12 2.42 -6.33 -12.00
C ASN A 12 3.34 -5.28 -11.37
N PRO A 13 3.85 -5.49 -10.15
CA PRO A 13 4.60 -4.47 -9.41
C PRO A 13 6.08 -4.41 -9.84
N PRO A 14 6.52 -3.41 -10.65
CA PRO A 14 7.93 -3.31 -11.06
C PRO A 14 8.87 -3.15 -9.87
N CYS A 15 8.36 -2.54 -8.79
CA CYS A 15 9.08 -2.39 -7.52
C CYS A 15 9.41 -3.71 -6.80
N VAL A 16 8.76 -4.82 -7.14
CA VAL A 16 9.11 -6.17 -6.66
C VAL A 16 10.23 -6.73 -7.52
N ASP A 17 10.09 -6.68 -8.85
CA ASP A 17 11.03 -7.27 -9.81
C ASP A 17 12.45 -6.70 -9.68
N VAL A 18 12.58 -5.42 -9.31
CA VAL A 18 13.88 -4.76 -9.16
C VAL A 18 14.55 -4.98 -7.80
N CYS A 19 13.94 -5.70 -6.87
CA CYS A 19 14.52 -5.90 -5.54
C CYS A 19 15.59 -6.99 -5.58
N PRO A 20 16.89 -6.67 -5.44
CA PRO A 20 17.97 -7.66 -5.63
C PRO A 20 18.05 -8.72 -4.53
N VAL A 21 17.41 -8.47 -3.38
CA VAL A 21 17.44 -9.35 -2.20
C VAL A 21 16.08 -9.97 -1.88
N GLY A 22 15.06 -9.76 -2.73
CA GLY A 22 13.72 -10.31 -2.48
C GLY A 22 13.01 -9.77 -1.24
N ALA A 23 13.39 -8.59 -0.73
CA ALA A 23 12.78 -7.99 0.47
C ALA A 23 11.35 -7.45 0.25
N THR A 24 10.80 -7.54 -0.96
CA THR A 24 9.44 -7.13 -1.28
C THR A 24 8.83 -8.12 -2.26
N TRP A 25 7.59 -8.50 -2.03
CA TRP A 25 6.85 -9.47 -2.85
C TRP A 25 5.35 -9.17 -2.80
N LYS A 26 4.55 -9.90 -3.58
CA LYS A 26 3.08 -9.84 -3.56
C LYS A 26 2.54 -11.05 -2.78
N GLU A 27 1.74 -10.79 -1.75
CA GLU A 27 1.04 -11.82 -0.98
C GLU A 27 -0.13 -12.42 -1.79
N ALA A 28 -0.67 -13.55 -1.36
CA ALA A 28 -1.79 -14.23 -2.03
C ALA A 28 -3.08 -13.39 -2.06
N ASP A 29 -3.26 -12.48 -1.09
CA ASP A 29 -4.35 -11.50 -1.03
C ASP A 29 -4.15 -10.29 -1.97
N GLY A 30 -3.04 -10.27 -2.73
CA GLY A 30 -2.69 -9.21 -3.68
C GLY A 30 -1.97 -8.01 -3.05
N ILE A 31 -1.78 -7.97 -1.72
CA ILE A 31 -1.05 -6.88 -1.07
C ILE A 31 0.45 -7.06 -1.38
N VAL A 32 1.06 -6.04 -2.00
CA VAL A 32 2.52 -5.99 -2.08
C VAL A 32 3.05 -5.68 -0.68
N VAL A 33 4.12 -6.31 -0.22
CA VAL A 33 4.68 -6.11 1.12
C VAL A 33 6.16 -5.78 1.06
N ILE A 34 6.72 -5.30 2.17
CA ILE A 34 8.16 -5.14 2.36
C ILE A 34 8.49 -5.79 3.69
N ASP A 35 9.48 -6.67 3.69
CA ASP A 35 10.17 -7.08 4.91
C ASP A 35 11.24 -6.03 5.25
N TYR A 36 11.03 -5.32 6.35
CA TYR A 36 11.92 -4.26 6.78
C TYR A 36 13.27 -4.78 7.29
N ASP A 37 13.35 -6.03 7.75
CA ASP A 37 14.60 -6.63 8.23
C ASP A 37 15.49 -7.10 7.07
N TRP A 38 14.88 -7.55 5.98
CA TRP A 38 15.59 -7.99 4.77
C TRP A 38 15.95 -6.84 3.83
N CYS A 39 15.24 -5.70 3.95
CA CYS A 39 15.53 -4.53 3.13
C CYS A 39 16.95 -4.00 3.38
N ILE A 40 17.78 -3.98 2.34
CA ILE A 40 19.16 -3.45 2.36
C ILE A 40 19.26 -1.96 1.99
N GLY A 41 18.14 -1.30 1.70
CA GLY A 41 18.16 0.14 1.43
C GLY A 41 18.75 0.58 0.09
N CYS A 42 18.82 -0.30 -0.91
CA CYS A 42 19.37 0.06 -2.25
C CYS A 42 18.48 1.00 -3.07
N ARG A 43 17.21 1.19 -2.66
CA ARG A 43 16.24 2.15 -3.23
C ARG A 43 15.84 1.96 -4.70
N TYR A 44 16.24 0.86 -5.34
CA TYR A 44 15.77 0.56 -6.71
C TYR A 44 14.25 0.45 -6.81
N CYS A 45 13.59 -0.09 -5.78
CA CYS A 45 12.13 -0.15 -5.75
C CYS A 45 11.45 1.23 -5.63
N GLU A 46 12.17 2.25 -5.15
CA GLU A 46 11.73 3.65 -5.18
C GLU A 46 11.74 4.18 -6.62
N ALA A 47 12.88 4.02 -7.31
CA ALA A 47 13.08 4.47 -8.68
C ALA A 47 12.14 3.76 -9.68
N ALA A 48 11.89 2.47 -9.47
CA ALA A 48 11.00 1.68 -10.34
C ALA A 48 9.52 1.96 -10.13
N CYS A 49 9.11 2.63 -9.04
CA CYS A 49 7.69 2.87 -8.77
C CYS A 49 7.18 4.08 -9.57
N PRO A 50 6.27 3.91 -10.55
CA PRO A 50 5.80 5.03 -11.37
C PRO A 50 4.90 6.03 -10.63
N TYR A 51 4.54 5.70 -9.39
CA TYR A 51 3.69 6.51 -8.50
C TYR A 51 4.48 7.17 -7.36
N TRP A 52 5.79 6.95 -7.31
CA TRP A 52 6.68 7.43 -6.24
C TRP A 52 6.13 7.14 -4.84
N ALA A 53 5.55 5.95 -4.68
CA ALA A 53 4.77 5.54 -3.51
C ALA A 53 5.57 4.81 -2.43
N ARG A 54 6.90 4.72 -2.62
CA ARG A 54 7.83 4.15 -1.65
C ARG A 54 8.54 5.31 -0.94
N ARG A 55 8.77 5.16 0.36
CA ARG A 55 9.46 6.16 1.19
C ARG A 55 10.70 5.52 1.80
N PHE A 56 11.79 6.28 1.88
CA PHE A 56 13.03 5.80 2.48
C PHE A 56 13.20 6.42 3.87
N ASN A 57 13.56 5.59 4.84
CA ASN A 57 13.83 6.01 6.21
C ASN A 57 15.25 6.57 6.32
N TRP A 58 15.40 7.89 6.20
CA TRP A 58 16.69 8.59 6.24
C TRP A 58 17.29 8.73 7.64
N SER A 59 16.42 8.86 8.64
CA SER A 59 16.79 9.16 10.02
C SER A 59 16.52 7.96 10.92
N GLU A 60 17.21 7.90 12.06
CA GLU A 60 16.88 6.94 13.10
C GLU A 60 15.50 7.29 13.69
N PRO A 61 14.56 6.34 13.78
CA PRO A 61 13.28 6.60 14.42
C PRO A 61 13.49 6.89 15.91
N VAL A 62 12.98 8.03 16.37
CA VAL A 62 12.92 8.36 17.80
C VAL A 62 11.45 8.38 18.19
N VAL A 63 11.01 7.33 18.88
CA VAL A 63 9.65 7.18 19.41
C VAL A 63 9.77 6.98 20.92
N PRO A 64 9.15 7.83 21.76
CA PRO A 64 9.12 7.63 23.22
C PRO A 64 8.60 6.24 23.57
N ALA A 65 9.16 5.60 24.59
CA ALA A 65 8.86 4.21 24.92
C ALA A 65 7.35 4.00 25.24
N GLU A 66 6.73 5.00 25.85
CA GLU A 66 5.30 5.08 26.17
C GLU A 66 4.39 5.19 24.94
N GLU A 67 4.91 5.66 23.79
CA GLU A 67 4.16 5.80 22.54
C GLU A 67 4.35 4.59 21.60
N VAL A 68 5.28 3.69 21.93
CA VAL A 68 5.52 2.49 21.12
C VAL A 68 4.32 1.57 21.24
N ASN A 69 3.61 1.36 20.12
CA ASN A 69 2.58 0.33 20.03
C ASN A 69 3.25 -1.05 20.06
N PRO A 70 3.02 -1.89 21.09
CA PRO A 70 3.62 -3.22 21.18
C PRO A 70 2.92 -4.24 20.26
N VAL A 71 1.69 -3.96 19.82
CA VAL A 71 0.91 -4.84 18.95
C VAL A 71 1.17 -4.46 17.49
N GLN A 72 2.14 -5.14 16.89
CA GLN A 72 2.60 -4.87 15.54
C GLN A 72 2.46 -6.10 14.65
N HIS A 73 1.99 -5.91 13.42
CA HIS A 73 2.07 -6.93 12.39
C HIS A 73 3.46 -6.90 11.76
N TYR A 74 4.06 -8.07 11.56
CA TYR A 74 5.42 -8.25 11.03
C TYR A 74 5.67 -7.43 9.74
N LEU A 75 4.75 -7.54 8.77
CA LEU A 75 4.80 -6.81 7.48
C LEU A 75 4.05 -5.46 7.47
N GLY A 76 3.59 -5.00 8.63
CA GLY A 76 2.61 -3.91 8.75
C GLY A 76 3.15 -2.66 9.41
N ASN A 77 2.65 -2.37 10.60
CA ASN A 77 2.90 -1.15 11.38
C ASN A 77 4.18 -1.19 12.23
N ARG A 78 5.06 -2.17 12.03
CA ARG A 78 6.30 -2.32 12.81
C ARG A 78 7.21 -1.09 12.69
N ALA A 79 7.90 -0.74 13.78
CA ALA A 79 8.92 0.31 13.77
C ALA A 79 10.04 -0.03 12.78
N ARG A 80 10.41 0.91 11.90
CA ARG A 80 11.41 0.71 10.86
C ARG A 80 12.73 1.34 11.26
N ARG A 81 13.84 0.61 11.11
CA ARG A 81 15.19 1.16 11.30
C ARG A 81 15.56 2.16 10.20
N LYS A 82 16.57 2.99 10.46
CA LYS A 82 17.18 3.81 9.41
C LYS A 82 17.68 2.93 8.25
N GLY A 83 17.55 3.42 7.03
CA GLY A 83 18.12 2.77 5.83
C GLY A 83 17.20 1.77 5.16
N VAL A 84 15.91 1.69 5.51
CA VAL A 84 14.96 0.76 4.88
C VAL A 84 13.83 1.49 4.16
N MET A 85 13.30 0.83 3.12
CA MET A 85 12.14 1.32 2.39
C MET A 85 10.84 0.97 3.10
N GLU A 86 9.86 1.85 3.01
CA GLU A 86 8.49 1.64 3.46
C GLU A 86 7.47 2.06 2.40
N LYS A 87 6.22 1.65 2.60
CA LYS A 87 5.10 2.01 1.74
C LYS A 87 3.77 1.76 2.46
N CYS A 88 2.68 2.24 1.88
CA CYS A 88 1.34 1.78 2.24
C CYS A 88 1.23 0.26 1.99
N THR A 89 0.77 -0.49 2.99
CA THR A 89 0.50 -1.95 2.93
C THR A 89 -0.99 -2.26 3.11
N TYR A 90 -1.85 -1.32 2.71
CA TYR A 90 -3.30 -1.37 2.98
C TYR A 90 -3.63 -1.68 4.44
N CYS A 91 -2.79 -1.18 5.35
CA CYS A 91 -2.89 -1.45 6.78
C CYS A 91 -3.10 -2.94 7.06
N ILE A 92 -2.24 -3.80 6.54
CA ILE A 92 -2.29 -5.27 6.68
C ILE A 92 -2.57 -5.74 8.12
N GLN A 93 -2.09 -4.99 9.12
CA GLN A 93 -2.37 -5.22 10.55
C GLN A 93 -3.85 -5.08 10.95
N ARG A 94 -4.66 -4.38 10.15
CA ARG A 94 -6.10 -4.13 10.32
C ARG A 94 -6.92 -5.02 9.39
N THR A 95 -6.58 -5.02 8.10
CA THR A 95 -7.40 -5.69 7.07
C THR A 95 -7.45 -7.20 7.25
N ARG A 96 -6.36 -7.82 7.73
CA ARG A 96 -6.35 -9.25 8.09
C ARG A 96 -7.16 -9.59 9.35
N GLN A 97 -7.61 -8.58 10.08
CA GLN A 97 -8.50 -8.71 11.24
C GLN A 97 -9.93 -8.28 10.90
N GLY A 98 -10.27 -8.15 9.61
CA GLY A 98 -11.60 -7.73 9.15
C GLY A 98 -11.90 -6.24 9.36
N ARG A 99 -10.89 -5.41 9.66
CA ARG A 99 -11.06 -3.96 9.83
C ARG A 99 -10.67 -3.20 8.57
N LEU A 100 -11.29 -2.04 8.36
CA LEU A 100 -10.90 -1.13 7.28
C LEU A 100 -9.48 -0.58 7.49
N PRO A 101 -8.76 -0.26 6.39
CA PRO A 101 -7.53 0.52 6.47
C PRO A 101 -7.80 1.86 7.18
N ALA A 102 -6.82 2.33 7.95
CA ALA A 102 -6.98 3.54 8.75
C ALA A 102 -7.37 4.78 7.91
N CYS A 103 -6.86 4.88 6.68
CA CYS A 103 -7.19 5.98 5.78
C CYS A 103 -8.64 5.92 5.25
N ALA A 104 -9.21 4.72 5.08
CA ALA A 104 -10.61 4.57 4.68
C ALA A 104 -11.55 4.85 5.86
N GLU A 105 -11.25 4.28 7.04
CA GLU A 105 -12.04 4.48 8.26
C GLU A 105 -12.05 5.94 8.73
N ALA A 106 -10.95 6.66 8.57
CA ALA A 106 -10.85 8.06 8.99
C ALA A 106 -11.44 9.06 7.98
N CYS A 107 -11.84 8.63 6.78
CA CYS A 107 -12.28 9.55 5.72
C CYS A 107 -13.71 10.05 6.00
N PRO A 108 -13.92 11.34 6.35
CA PRO A 108 -15.24 11.83 6.75
C PRO A 108 -16.22 11.94 5.58
N THR A 109 -15.71 12.00 4.35
CA THR A 109 -16.51 12.19 3.12
C THR A 109 -16.79 10.89 2.37
N GLY A 110 -16.29 9.74 2.84
CA GLY A 110 -16.46 8.47 2.13
C GLY A 110 -15.68 8.39 0.80
N ALA A 111 -14.70 9.26 0.56
CA ALA A 111 -13.94 9.29 -0.70
C ALA A 111 -13.02 8.07 -0.91
N ARG A 112 -12.83 7.22 0.10
CA ARG A 112 -11.96 6.04 0.05
C ARG A 112 -12.79 4.80 0.35
N ILE A 113 -12.95 3.96 -0.66
CA ILE A 113 -13.66 2.70 -0.57
C ILE A 113 -12.63 1.57 -0.66
N PHE A 114 -12.72 0.61 0.25
CA PHE A 114 -11.81 -0.53 0.34
C PHE A 114 -12.61 -1.81 0.51
N GLY A 115 -12.29 -2.85 -0.26
CA GLY A 115 -13.03 -4.11 -0.21
C GLY A 115 -12.36 -5.21 -1.01
N ASN A 116 -12.98 -6.39 -0.97
CA ASN A 116 -12.52 -7.58 -1.69
C ASN A 116 -13.05 -7.58 -3.13
N LEU A 117 -12.16 -7.48 -4.11
CA LEU A 117 -12.54 -7.52 -5.53
C LEU A 117 -13.11 -8.87 -5.98
N LEU A 118 -12.84 -9.95 -5.25
CA LEU A 118 -13.39 -11.27 -5.54
C LEU A 118 -14.81 -11.46 -5.01
N ASP A 119 -15.25 -10.60 -4.10
CA ASP A 119 -16.62 -10.59 -3.58
C ASP A 119 -17.50 -9.68 -4.45
N PRO A 120 -18.43 -10.23 -5.24
CA PRO A 120 -19.30 -9.46 -6.12
C PRO A 120 -20.21 -8.48 -5.37
N ASP A 121 -20.53 -8.77 -4.10
CA ASP A 121 -21.43 -7.95 -3.28
C ASP A 121 -20.69 -6.84 -2.51
N SER A 122 -19.37 -6.72 -2.70
CA SER A 122 -18.58 -5.70 -2.03
C SER A 122 -18.84 -4.28 -2.54
N GLU A 123 -18.73 -3.29 -1.66
CA GLU A 123 -18.94 -1.87 -2.01
C GLU A 123 -18.02 -1.41 -3.16
N ILE A 124 -16.78 -1.90 -3.20
CA ILE A 124 -15.85 -1.57 -4.27
C ILE A 124 -16.29 -2.14 -5.62
N ARG A 125 -16.92 -3.32 -5.65
CA ARG A 125 -17.49 -3.90 -6.88
C ARG A 125 -18.64 -3.05 -7.39
N TRP A 126 -19.54 -2.66 -6.50
CA TRP A 126 -20.63 -1.77 -6.84
C TRP A 126 -20.12 -0.46 -7.46
N VAL A 127 -19.09 0.18 -6.88
CA VAL A 127 -18.52 1.42 -7.42
C VAL A 127 -17.89 1.22 -8.79
N ILE A 128 -17.10 0.15 -8.99
CA ILE A 128 -16.46 -0.11 -10.29
C ILE A 128 -17.50 -0.33 -11.40
N GLU A 129 -18.65 -0.95 -11.07
CA GLU A 129 -19.71 -1.26 -12.03
C GLU A 129 -20.63 -0.07 -12.33
N HIS A 130 -20.90 0.78 -11.34
CA HIS A 130 -21.93 1.83 -11.44
C HIS A 130 -21.36 3.25 -11.61
N LYS A 131 -20.07 3.47 -11.37
CA LYS A 131 -19.43 4.80 -11.47
C LYS A 131 -18.44 4.86 -12.62
N LYS A 132 -18.14 6.07 -13.08
CA LYS A 132 -17.06 6.30 -14.03
C LYS A 132 -15.73 6.15 -13.30
N VAL A 133 -15.00 5.09 -13.63
CA VAL A 133 -13.70 4.79 -13.02
C VAL A 133 -12.56 4.86 -14.02
N PHE A 134 -11.36 5.17 -13.53
CA PHE A 134 -10.12 5.04 -14.28
C PHE A 134 -8.98 4.65 -13.34
N ARG A 135 -7.91 4.06 -13.87
CA ARG A 135 -6.66 3.82 -13.14
C ARG A 135 -5.60 4.81 -13.60
N LEU A 136 -4.71 5.19 -12.69
CA LEU A 136 -3.65 6.14 -13.02
C LEU A 136 -2.50 5.43 -13.74
N LYS A 137 -2.06 5.99 -14.88
CA LYS A 137 -0.95 5.47 -15.72
C LYS A 137 -1.18 4.05 -16.24
N GLU A 138 -2.36 3.80 -16.83
CA GLU A 138 -2.72 2.50 -17.41
C GLU A 138 -1.77 2.05 -18.52
N ASP A 139 -1.20 3.00 -19.25
CA ASP A 139 -0.23 2.79 -20.33
C ASP A 139 1.04 2.04 -19.89
N LEU A 140 1.35 2.03 -18.59
CA LEU A 140 2.53 1.36 -18.04
C LEU A 140 2.32 -0.12 -17.71
N GLY A 141 1.11 -0.66 -17.84
CA GLY A 141 0.83 -2.10 -17.67
C GLY A 141 1.07 -2.65 -16.25
N THR A 142 1.18 -1.78 -15.24
CA THR A 142 1.34 -2.19 -13.82
C THR A 142 0.07 -2.81 -13.24
N GLU A 143 -1.07 -2.63 -13.91
CA GLU A 143 -2.37 -3.13 -13.49
C GLU A 143 -2.70 -2.77 -12.01
N PRO A 144 -2.82 -1.46 -11.66
CA PRO A 144 -3.03 -1.02 -10.28
C PRO A 144 -4.31 -1.58 -9.66
N LYS A 145 -4.25 -2.02 -8.40
CA LYS A 145 -5.44 -2.35 -7.58
C LYS A 145 -5.91 -1.13 -6.80
N PHE A 146 -6.07 -0.03 -7.54
CA PHE A 146 -6.56 1.24 -7.05
C PHE A 146 -7.22 1.98 -8.21
N TRP A 147 -8.48 2.35 -8.02
CA TRP A 147 -9.28 3.06 -9.02
C TRP A 147 -9.67 4.43 -8.47
N TYR A 148 -9.64 5.43 -9.33
CA TYR A 148 -10.30 6.70 -9.08
C TYR A 148 -11.69 6.64 -9.69
N PHE A 149 -12.67 7.22 -9.02
CA PHE A 149 -14.03 7.32 -9.52
C PHE A 149 -14.52 8.76 -9.46
N MET A 150 -15.52 9.08 -10.28
CA MET A 150 -16.19 10.37 -10.32
C MET A 150 -17.68 10.18 -10.02
N ASP A 151 -18.23 11.10 -9.23
CA ASP A 151 -19.67 11.26 -9.00
C ASP A 151 -20.29 12.24 -10.01
#